data_AF-A0A8B6C4M1-F1
#
_entry.id   AF-A0A8B6C4M1-F1
#
_cell.length_a   1.000
_cell.length_b   1.000
_cell.length_c   1.000
_cell.angle_alpha   90.00
_cell.angle_beta   90.00
_cell.angle_gamma   90.00
#
_symmetry.space_group_name_H-M   'P 1'
#
loop_
_entity.id
_entity.type
_entity.pdbx_description
1 polymer ?
#
loop_
_entity_poly.entity_id
_entity_poly.type
_entity_poly.pdbx_seq_one_letter_code
_entity_poly.pdbx_strand_id
1 'polypeptide(L)'
;MKSKRCHKRPTVVECPDQLNRTCGNDWRMIVTIKDKYVGDTGNLNCLAGFSLIGNPIITCLESGVWSPINATCVPDDLEAYVRDFRGSTYTFVKTYKNFNNAKFLCSSMCGTLVEINNKEENQFIVSAIEELFGFLRTYIGLQRSRDSINYEWQSGNTTASNEFDDWYVNNPDIAPGRSSCVLINLQRKWDDVDNNYCFFQAKPFVCESRFN
;
A
#
# COMPACT_ATOMS: atom_id res chain seq x y z
N MET A 1 59.24 0.69 -19.53
CA MET A 1 57.97 -0.07 -19.58
C MET A 1 56.83 0.84 -19.15
N LYS A 2 55.95 1.29 -20.07
CA LYS A 2 54.79 2.11 -19.71
C LYS A 2 53.66 1.20 -19.23
N SER A 3 53.30 1.32 -17.97
CA SER A 3 52.16 0.64 -17.36
C SER A 3 50.88 1.01 -18.13
N LYS A 4 50.23 0.04 -18.75
CA LYS A 4 48.90 0.20 -19.34
C LYS A 4 47.91 0.29 -18.18
N ARG A 5 47.38 1.49 -17.90
CA ARG A 5 46.21 1.65 -17.03
C ARG A 5 45.04 0.93 -17.70
N CYS A 6 44.52 -0.12 -17.08
CA CYS A 6 43.20 -0.65 -17.41
C CYS A 6 42.16 0.41 -17.05
N HIS A 7 41.56 1.06 -18.04
CA HIS A 7 40.31 1.77 -17.81
C HIS A 7 39.26 0.70 -17.44
N LYS A 8 38.69 0.79 -16.23
CA LYS A 8 37.47 0.02 -15.90
C LYS A 8 36.47 0.34 -17.01
N ARG A 9 35.95 -0.69 -17.70
CA ARG A 9 34.84 -0.50 -18.63
C ARG A 9 33.71 0.19 -17.86
N PRO A 10 33.04 1.21 -18.43
CA PRO A 10 31.86 1.77 -17.79
C PRO A 10 30.88 0.62 -17.52
N THR A 11 30.45 0.50 -16.26
CA THR A 11 29.40 -0.42 -15.87
C THR A 11 28.13 0.01 -16.56
N VAL A 12 27.60 -0.85 -17.44
CA VAL A 12 26.29 -0.63 -18.06
C VAL A 12 25.26 -0.80 -16.96
N VAL A 13 24.43 0.23 -16.73
CA VAL A 13 23.32 0.16 -15.79
C VAL A 13 22.16 -0.52 -16.50
N GLU A 14 21.63 -1.56 -15.86
CA GLU A 14 20.51 -2.34 -16.35
C GLU A 14 19.47 -2.48 -15.23
N CYS A 15 18.19 -2.44 -15.61
CA CYS A 15 17.08 -2.71 -14.71
C CYS A 15 16.79 -4.23 -14.60
N PRO A 16 16.15 -4.68 -13.51
CA PRO A 16 15.83 -6.10 -13.33
C PRO A 16 14.81 -6.61 -14.36
N ASP A 17 14.82 -7.92 -14.62
CA ASP A 17 13.85 -8.56 -15.55
C ASP A 17 12.42 -8.65 -14.95
N GLN A 18 12.25 -8.28 -13.69
CA GLN A 18 10.98 -8.25 -12.94
C GLN A 18 10.88 -6.95 -12.15
N LEU A 19 9.69 -6.62 -11.66
CA LEU A 19 9.52 -5.51 -10.71
C LEU A 19 9.99 -5.94 -9.31
N ASN A 20 10.83 -5.14 -8.66
CA ASN A 20 11.26 -5.36 -7.27
C ASN A 20 10.16 -4.98 -6.27
N ARG A 21 9.05 -5.71 -6.25
CA ARG A 21 8.01 -5.54 -5.21
C ARG A 21 8.42 -6.25 -3.92
N THR A 22 8.11 -5.67 -2.75
CA THR A 22 8.41 -6.28 -1.43
C THR A 22 7.76 -7.66 -1.23
N CYS A 23 6.59 -7.89 -1.83
CA CYS A 23 5.83 -9.15 -1.76
C CYS A 23 6.34 -10.26 -2.71
N GLY A 24 7.39 -10.00 -3.51
CA GLY A 24 7.79 -10.86 -4.63
C GLY A 24 6.96 -10.61 -5.89
N ASN A 25 6.62 -11.66 -6.65
CA ASN A 25 5.88 -11.51 -7.90
C ASN A 25 4.36 -11.37 -7.62
N ASP A 26 3.79 -10.21 -7.94
CA ASP A 26 2.33 -10.05 -8.05
C ASP A 26 1.83 -10.86 -9.25
N TRP A 27 1.31 -12.06 -8.99
CA TRP A 27 0.89 -13.01 -10.03
C TRP A 27 -0.17 -12.46 -10.99
N ARG A 28 -0.86 -11.37 -10.64
CA ARG A 28 -1.86 -10.74 -11.52
C ARG A 28 -1.25 -9.74 -12.48
N MET A 29 -0.04 -9.27 -12.19
CA MET A 29 0.65 -8.30 -13.03
C MET A 29 1.50 -9.01 -14.08
N ILE A 30 1.25 -8.70 -15.34
CA ILE A 30 2.07 -9.13 -16.47
C ILE A 30 3.02 -7.98 -16.81
N VAL A 31 4.31 -8.26 -16.77
CA VAL A 31 5.36 -7.30 -17.12
C VAL A 31 5.95 -7.70 -18.47
N THR A 32 5.86 -6.80 -19.46
CA THR A 32 6.42 -7.00 -20.80
C THR A 32 7.60 -6.06 -21.01
N ILE A 33 8.81 -6.59 -20.96
CA ILE A 33 10.07 -5.86 -21.14
C ILE A 33 10.75 -6.39 -22.40
N LYS A 34 11.16 -5.48 -23.30
CA LYS A 34 11.93 -5.85 -24.51
C LYS A 34 13.43 -5.75 -24.25
N ASP A 35 13.83 -4.61 -23.68
CA ASP A 35 15.20 -4.27 -23.31
C ASP A 35 15.20 -3.64 -21.91
N LYS A 36 16.34 -3.68 -21.22
CA LYS A 36 16.47 -3.31 -19.80
C LYS A 36 17.54 -2.26 -19.52
N TYR A 37 17.96 -1.53 -20.53
CA TYR A 37 18.95 -0.48 -20.39
C TYR A 37 18.30 0.85 -20.03
N VAL A 38 19.09 1.78 -19.48
CA VAL A 38 18.62 3.12 -19.14
C VAL A 38 17.90 3.77 -20.33
N GLY A 39 16.68 4.25 -20.10
CA GLY A 39 15.81 4.86 -21.10
C GLY A 39 14.85 3.89 -21.80
N ASP A 40 15.08 2.58 -21.71
CA ASP A 40 14.14 1.59 -22.22
C ASP A 40 12.84 1.58 -21.42
N THR A 41 11.78 1.09 -22.04
CA THR A 41 10.44 1.05 -21.45
C THR A 41 9.88 -0.37 -21.39
N GLY A 42 9.16 -0.65 -20.32
CA GLY A 42 8.35 -1.85 -20.15
C GLY A 42 6.86 -1.48 -20.07
N ASN A 43 6.01 -2.44 -20.42
CA ASN A 43 4.56 -2.29 -20.32
C ASN A 43 3.98 -3.23 -19.26
N LEU A 44 3.11 -2.70 -18.43
CA LEU A 44 2.40 -3.39 -17.38
C LEU A 44 0.96 -3.66 -17.83
N ASN A 45 0.53 -4.90 -17.66
CA ASN A 45 -0.84 -5.34 -17.89
C ASN A 45 -1.32 -6.20 -16.72
N CYS A 46 -2.60 -6.52 -16.71
CA CYS A 46 -3.18 -7.43 -15.74
C CYS A 46 -3.71 -8.71 -16.40
N LEU A 47 -3.73 -9.79 -15.63
CA LEU A 47 -4.47 -11.00 -16.00
C LEU A 47 -5.97 -10.68 -16.17
N ALA A 48 -6.66 -11.50 -16.96
CA ALA A 48 -8.11 -11.38 -17.14
C ALA A 48 -8.85 -11.44 -15.79
N GLY A 49 -9.87 -10.61 -15.63
CA GLY A 49 -10.60 -10.42 -14.36
C GLY A 49 -10.00 -9.33 -13.46
N PHE A 50 -8.95 -8.65 -13.94
CA PHE A 50 -8.29 -7.55 -13.23
C PHE A 50 -8.05 -6.37 -14.17
N SER A 51 -8.22 -5.18 -13.62
CA SER A 51 -7.99 -3.91 -14.28
C SER A 51 -6.71 -3.27 -13.74
N LEU A 52 -5.91 -2.74 -14.66
CA LEU A 52 -4.71 -1.97 -14.31
C LEU A 52 -5.11 -0.54 -13.94
N ILE A 53 -4.84 -0.15 -12.69
CA ILE A 53 -4.99 1.23 -12.23
C ILE A 53 -3.61 1.81 -11.99
N GLY A 54 -3.30 2.96 -12.60
CA GLY A 54 -1.99 3.62 -12.50
C GLY A 54 -1.29 3.77 -13.86
N ASN A 55 0.03 3.94 -13.86
CA ASN A 55 0.79 4.09 -15.10
C ASN A 55 1.16 2.72 -15.71
N PRO A 56 0.68 2.38 -16.93
CA PRO A 56 1.04 1.13 -17.60
C PRO A 56 2.49 1.11 -18.12
N ILE A 57 3.20 2.23 -18.12
CA ILE A 57 4.54 2.33 -18.71
C ILE A 57 5.56 2.61 -17.61
N ILE A 58 6.56 1.74 -17.54
CA ILE A 58 7.75 1.90 -16.70
C ILE A 58 8.95 2.22 -17.58
N THR A 59 9.85 3.06 -17.10
CA THR A 59 11.11 3.43 -17.76
C THR A 59 12.29 3.03 -16.87
N CYS A 60 13.34 2.49 -17.45
CA CYS A 60 14.54 2.15 -16.73
C CYS A 60 15.36 3.42 -16.44
N LEU A 61 15.55 3.75 -15.17
CA LEU A 61 16.28 4.94 -14.76
C LEU A 61 17.78 4.67 -14.62
N GLU A 62 18.58 5.75 -14.58
CA GLU A 62 20.03 5.69 -14.29
C GLU A 62 20.37 5.05 -12.94
N SER A 63 19.40 4.96 -12.03
CA SER A 63 19.52 4.22 -10.77
C SER A 63 19.48 2.70 -10.93
N GLY A 64 19.14 2.18 -12.11
CA GLY A 64 18.91 0.75 -12.35
C GLY A 64 17.55 0.26 -11.85
N VAL A 65 16.59 1.16 -11.68
CA VAL A 65 15.24 0.86 -11.18
C VAL A 65 14.19 1.27 -12.20
N TRP A 66 13.19 0.42 -12.40
CA TRP A 66 11.99 0.73 -13.19
C TRP A 66 11.13 1.78 -12.49
N SER A 67 10.66 2.80 -13.20
CA SER A 67 9.82 3.87 -12.61
C SER A 67 8.91 4.53 -13.65
N PRO A 68 7.72 5.03 -13.27
CA PRO A 68 7.10 4.91 -11.95
C PRO A 68 6.48 3.53 -11.76
N ILE A 69 6.68 2.90 -10.59
CA ILE A 69 6.02 1.64 -10.25
C ILE A 69 4.72 1.93 -9.50
N ASN A 70 3.80 2.67 -10.12
CA ASN A 70 2.57 3.11 -9.46
C ASN A 70 1.31 2.49 -10.06
N ALA A 71 1.45 1.27 -10.58
CA ALA A 71 0.35 0.49 -11.10
C ALA A 71 0.00 -0.68 -10.18
N THR A 72 -1.29 -0.96 -10.05
CA THR A 72 -1.83 -2.10 -9.31
C THR A 72 -2.89 -2.80 -10.15
N CYS A 73 -2.85 -4.14 -10.16
CA CYS A 73 -3.91 -4.94 -10.75
C CYS A 73 -5.00 -5.18 -9.70
N VAL A 74 -6.15 -4.54 -9.92
CA VAL A 74 -7.30 -4.60 -9.02
C VAL A 74 -8.38 -5.47 -9.66
N PRO A 75 -9.07 -6.36 -8.91
CA PRO A 75 -10.22 -7.09 -9.45
C PRO A 75 -11.25 -6.15 -10.11
N ASP A 76 -11.80 -6.56 -11.25
CA ASP A 76 -12.70 -5.73 -12.07
C ASP A 76 -13.99 -5.31 -11.34
N ASP A 77 -14.39 -6.04 -10.30
CA ASP A 77 -15.57 -5.76 -9.48
C ASP A 77 -15.32 -4.73 -8.36
N LEU A 78 -14.09 -4.20 -8.24
CA LEU A 78 -13.74 -3.19 -7.25
C LEU A 78 -13.58 -1.81 -7.89
N GLU A 79 -14.37 -0.84 -7.39
CA GLU A 79 -14.05 0.58 -7.57
C GLU A 79 -12.84 0.96 -6.72
N ALA A 80 -11.71 1.29 -7.36
CA ALA A 80 -10.46 1.62 -6.71
C ALA A 80 -9.67 2.73 -7.42
N TYR A 81 -8.85 3.44 -6.65
CA TYR A 81 -8.02 4.55 -7.11
C TYR A 81 -6.59 4.39 -6.57
N VAL A 82 -5.59 4.71 -7.39
CA VAL A 82 -4.18 4.63 -6.98
C VAL A 82 -3.58 6.03 -6.83
N ARG A 83 -2.76 6.21 -5.80
CA ARG A 83 -1.95 7.41 -5.54
C ARG A 83 -0.59 7.02 -4.97
N ASP A 84 0.43 7.81 -5.26
CA ASP A 84 1.76 7.63 -4.68
C ASP A 84 2.04 8.68 -3.61
N PHE A 85 2.75 8.26 -2.57
CA PHE A 85 3.29 9.16 -1.57
C PHE A 85 4.56 8.60 -0.96
N ARG A 86 5.65 9.35 -1.08
CA ARG A 86 6.96 9.08 -0.44
C ARG A 86 7.49 7.64 -0.61
N GLY A 87 7.36 7.08 -1.81
CA GLY A 87 7.90 5.76 -2.15
C GLY A 87 6.95 4.58 -1.86
N SER A 88 5.77 4.85 -1.32
CA SER A 88 4.67 3.88 -1.23
C SER A 88 3.59 4.21 -2.27
N THR A 89 2.92 3.17 -2.74
CA THR A 89 1.71 3.29 -3.57
C THR A 89 0.50 2.86 -2.75
N TYR A 90 -0.55 3.68 -2.79
CA TYR A 90 -1.75 3.52 -1.99
C TYR A 90 -2.93 3.25 -2.92
N THR A 91 -3.65 2.17 -2.64
CA THR A 91 -4.87 1.79 -3.37
C THR A 91 -6.08 2.06 -2.49
N PHE A 92 -6.83 3.10 -2.84
CA PHE A 92 -8.06 3.50 -2.19
C PHE A 92 -9.22 2.71 -2.80
N VAL A 93 -9.73 1.71 -2.08
CA VAL A 93 -10.84 0.87 -2.52
C VAL A 93 -12.14 1.38 -1.92
N LYS A 94 -13.03 1.91 -2.78
CA LYS A 94 -14.34 2.42 -2.36
C LYS A 94 -15.37 1.31 -2.15
N THR A 95 -15.13 0.16 -2.77
CA THR A 95 -16.01 -1.01 -2.64
C THR A 95 -16.02 -1.52 -1.21
N TYR A 96 -17.22 -1.71 -0.66
CA TYR A 96 -17.41 -2.02 0.76
C TYR A 96 -17.04 -3.47 1.06
N LYS A 97 -16.12 -3.68 2.01
CA LYS A 97 -15.74 -5.01 2.53
C LYS A 97 -15.61 -4.94 4.05
N ASN A 98 -15.87 -6.06 4.73
CA ASN A 98 -15.54 -6.14 6.15
C ASN A 98 -14.02 -6.15 6.35
N PHE A 99 -13.57 -5.97 7.58
CA PHE A 99 -12.15 -5.77 7.87
C PHE A 99 -11.26 -6.93 7.37
N ASN A 100 -11.71 -8.18 7.58
CA ASN A 100 -10.95 -9.36 7.17
C ASN A 100 -10.86 -9.50 5.64
N ASN A 101 -11.95 -9.24 4.93
CA ASN A 101 -11.95 -9.27 3.46
C ASN A 101 -11.12 -8.11 2.89
N ALA A 102 -11.16 -6.93 3.51
CA ALA A 102 -10.31 -5.80 3.14
C ALA A 102 -8.82 -6.15 3.29
N LYS A 103 -8.43 -6.73 4.44
CA LYS A 103 -7.08 -7.25 4.70
C LYS A 103 -6.66 -8.29 3.67
N PHE A 104 -7.52 -9.28 3.39
CA PHE A 104 -7.27 -10.30 2.37
C PHE A 104 -7.06 -9.69 0.98
N LEU A 105 -7.88 -8.71 0.59
CA LEU A 105 -7.77 -8.06 -0.71
C LEU A 105 -6.49 -7.24 -0.82
N CYS A 106 -6.10 -6.48 0.20
CA CYS A 106 -4.82 -5.78 0.19
C CYS A 106 -3.64 -6.75 0.08
N SER A 107 -3.67 -7.87 0.81
CA SER A 107 -2.66 -8.93 0.70
C SER A 107 -2.63 -9.57 -0.69
N SER A 108 -3.81 -9.79 -1.29
CA SER A 108 -3.87 -10.24 -2.69
C SER A 108 -3.21 -9.20 -3.60
N MET A 109 -3.44 -7.91 -3.36
CA MET A 109 -2.83 -6.72 -4.01
C MET A 109 -1.36 -6.46 -3.68
N CYS A 110 -0.65 -7.47 -3.16
CA CYS A 110 0.78 -7.35 -2.88
C CYS A 110 1.10 -6.22 -1.89
N GLY A 111 0.17 -5.98 -0.97
CA GLY A 111 0.25 -4.95 0.04
C GLY A 111 -0.44 -5.36 1.34
N THR A 112 -0.68 -4.38 2.19
CA THR A 112 -1.42 -4.53 3.44
C THR A 112 -2.51 -3.47 3.48
N LEU A 113 -3.45 -3.57 4.42
CA LEU A 113 -4.15 -2.35 4.83
C LEU A 113 -3.10 -1.34 5.30
N VAL A 114 -3.35 -0.06 5.02
CA VAL A 114 -2.35 1.00 5.20
C VAL A 114 -1.85 1.08 6.64
N GLU A 115 -0.52 1.14 6.80
CA GLU A 115 0.12 1.52 8.05
C GLU A 115 0.45 3.01 7.99
N ILE A 116 0.06 3.77 9.02
CA ILE A 116 0.29 5.21 9.04
C ILE A 116 1.39 5.52 10.05
N ASN A 117 2.53 5.99 9.55
CA ASN A 117 3.79 6.09 10.29
C ASN A 117 4.05 7.51 10.81
N ASN A 118 3.39 8.53 10.26
CA ASN A 118 3.60 9.92 10.64
C ASN A 118 2.41 10.80 10.26
N LYS A 119 2.47 12.05 10.73
CA LYS A 119 1.44 13.06 10.50
C LYS A 119 1.25 13.38 9.02
N GLU A 120 2.32 13.48 8.23
CA GLU A 120 2.22 13.84 6.83
C GLU A 120 1.55 12.74 6.00
N GLU A 121 1.86 11.47 6.29
CA GLU A 121 1.19 10.31 5.69
C GLU A 121 -0.28 10.26 6.10
N ASN A 122 -0.59 10.47 7.38
CA ASN A 122 -1.98 10.55 7.84
C ASN A 122 -2.77 11.63 7.07
N GLN A 123 -2.19 12.82 6.93
CA GLN A 123 -2.79 13.94 6.18
C GLN A 123 -3.03 13.59 4.71
N PHE A 124 -2.07 12.93 4.06
CA PHE A 124 -2.22 12.45 2.69
C PHE A 124 -3.39 11.46 2.58
N ILE A 125 -3.47 10.47 3.47
CA ILE A 125 -4.54 9.47 3.47
C ILE A 125 -5.91 10.09 3.71
N VAL A 126 -6.07 10.91 4.75
CA VAL A 126 -7.39 11.49 5.08
C VAL A 126 -7.88 12.45 3.99
N SER A 127 -6.98 13.21 3.35
CA SER A 127 -7.33 14.13 2.25
C SER A 127 -7.77 13.35 1.02
N ALA A 128 -7.08 12.26 0.68
CA ALA A 128 -7.46 11.41 -0.44
C ALA A 128 -8.78 10.68 -0.18
N ILE A 129 -9.05 10.23 1.05
CA ILE A 129 -10.36 9.67 1.42
C ILE A 129 -11.45 10.73 1.25
N GLU A 130 -11.21 11.96 1.68
CA GLU A 130 -12.19 13.04 1.53
C GLU A 130 -12.50 13.36 0.06
N GLU A 131 -11.47 13.45 -0.78
CA GLU A 131 -11.60 13.67 -2.23
C GLU A 131 -12.35 12.53 -2.92
N LEU A 132 -11.97 11.28 -2.65
CA LEU A 132 -12.43 10.12 -3.42
C LEU A 132 -13.73 9.51 -2.88
N PHE A 133 -13.88 9.51 -1.56
CA PHE A 133 -14.97 8.82 -0.86
C PHE A 133 -15.95 9.79 -0.20
N GLY A 134 -15.62 11.07 -0.06
CA GLY A 134 -16.41 12.00 0.73
C GLY A 134 -16.45 11.56 2.20
N PHE A 135 -17.59 11.73 2.88
CA PHE A 135 -17.76 11.45 4.32
C PHE A 135 -17.98 9.96 4.64
N LEU A 136 -17.16 9.07 4.09
CA LEU A 136 -17.22 7.64 4.42
C LEU A 136 -16.17 7.24 5.45
N ARG A 137 -16.59 6.44 6.43
CA ARG A 137 -15.70 5.76 7.38
C ARG A 137 -14.90 4.69 6.62
N THR A 138 -13.60 4.62 6.84
CA THR A 138 -12.69 3.85 5.97
C THR A 138 -11.69 3.03 6.79
N TYR A 139 -11.59 1.73 6.57
CA TYR A 139 -10.65 0.87 7.30
C TYR A 139 -9.18 1.19 6.98
N ILE A 140 -8.35 1.13 8.02
CA ILE A 140 -6.87 1.19 7.95
C ILE A 140 -6.27 -0.08 8.57
N GLY A 141 -4.95 -0.24 8.57
CA GLY A 141 -4.30 -1.50 8.97
C GLY A 141 -4.17 -1.75 10.48
N LEU A 142 -4.52 -0.77 11.32
CA LEU A 142 -4.35 -0.87 12.76
C LEU A 142 -5.43 -1.79 13.35
N GLN A 143 -5.02 -2.73 14.19
CA GLN A 143 -5.91 -3.69 14.86
C GLN A 143 -5.34 -4.08 16.22
N ARG A 144 -6.17 -4.68 17.07
CA ARG A 144 -5.72 -5.33 18.31
C ARG A 144 -6.31 -6.73 18.38
N SER A 145 -5.48 -7.71 18.73
CA SER A 145 -5.92 -9.07 19.03
C SER A 145 -6.43 -9.18 20.48
N ARG A 146 -7.16 -10.25 20.82
CA ARG A 146 -7.62 -10.45 22.21
C ARG A 146 -6.47 -10.62 23.20
N ASP A 147 -5.35 -11.14 22.73
CA ASP A 147 -4.20 -11.49 23.57
C ASP A 147 -3.18 -10.33 23.67
N SER A 148 -3.45 -9.20 23.00
CA SER A 148 -2.60 -8.00 23.04
C SER A 148 -3.28 -6.86 23.79
N ILE A 149 -2.47 -6.09 24.51
CA ILE A 149 -2.88 -4.81 25.11
C ILE A 149 -2.73 -3.66 24.09
N ASN A 150 -1.83 -3.82 23.11
CA ASN A 150 -1.42 -2.78 22.20
C ASN A 150 -2.13 -2.91 20.85
N TYR A 151 -2.33 -1.77 20.19
CA TYR A 151 -2.70 -1.76 18.78
C TYR A 151 -1.46 -1.97 17.91
N GLU A 152 -1.59 -2.85 16.93
CA GLU A 152 -0.52 -3.36 16.07
C GLU A 152 -0.90 -3.20 14.60
N TRP A 153 0.05 -2.74 13.81
CA TRP A 153 0.00 -2.73 12.35
C TRP A 153 0.32 -4.12 11.79
N GLN A 154 0.02 -4.35 10.52
CA GLN A 154 0.31 -5.63 9.87
C GLN A 154 1.82 -5.94 9.76
N SER A 155 2.68 -4.94 9.84
CA SER A 155 4.14 -5.09 9.93
C SER A 155 4.61 -5.65 11.28
N GLY A 156 3.77 -5.60 12.31
CA GLY A 156 4.14 -5.88 13.70
C GLY A 156 4.55 -4.62 14.49
N ASN A 157 4.67 -3.47 13.85
CA ASN A 157 4.86 -2.20 14.54
C ASN A 157 3.62 -1.84 15.37
N THR A 158 3.81 -1.00 16.39
CA THR A 158 2.74 -0.48 17.24
C THR A 158 2.69 1.04 17.15
N THR A 159 1.60 1.65 17.63
CA THR A 159 1.55 3.12 17.77
C THR A 159 2.63 3.64 18.71
N ALA A 160 3.03 2.84 19.71
CA ALA A 160 4.12 3.17 20.63
C ALA A 160 5.49 3.13 19.94
N SER A 161 5.75 2.18 19.03
CA SER A 161 7.03 2.10 18.32
C SER A 161 7.18 3.19 17.26
N ASN A 162 6.07 3.67 16.69
CA ASN A 162 6.09 4.69 15.63
C ASN A 162 5.89 6.11 16.19
N GLU A 163 5.67 6.27 17.51
CA GLU A 163 5.46 7.54 18.22
C GLU A 163 4.39 8.47 17.60
N PHE A 164 3.43 7.89 16.88
CA PHE A 164 2.39 8.63 16.18
C PHE A 164 1.04 7.92 16.27
N ASP A 165 0.02 8.70 16.61
CA ASP A 165 -1.37 8.36 16.44
C ASP A 165 -2.20 9.60 16.10
N ASP A 166 -3.38 9.37 15.53
CA ASP A 166 -4.36 10.43 15.26
C ASP A 166 -5.75 10.03 15.76
N TRP A 167 -5.80 9.45 16.96
CA TRP A 167 -7.04 9.02 17.60
C TRP A 167 -8.06 10.15 17.69
N TYR A 168 -9.33 9.79 17.52
CA TYR A 168 -10.42 10.67 17.86
C TYR A 168 -10.41 10.92 19.37
N VAL A 169 -11.01 12.03 19.79
CA VAL A 169 -11.05 12.39 21.21
C VAL A 169 -11.64 11.24 22.03
N ASN A 170 -10.97 10.88 23.12
CA ASN A 170 -11.28 9.76 24.03
C ASN A 170 -11.07 8.34 23.47
N ASN A 171 -10.49 8.20 22.28
CA ASN A 171 -10.10 6.90 21.74
C ASN A 171 -8.59 6.61 22.00
N PRO A 172 -8.19 5.33 22.02
CA PRO A 172 -9.03 4.14 21.86
C PRO A 172 -9.93 3.88 23.08
N ASP A 173 -11.22 3.59 22.86
CA ASP A 173 -12.22 3.41 23.91
C ASP A 173 -12.59 1.93 24.16
N ILE A 174 -12.21 1.03 23.26
CA ILE A 174 -12.40 -0.40 23.44
C ILE A 174 -11.44 -0.90 24.52
N ALA A 175 -11.99 -1.51 25.57
CA ALA A 175 -11.21 -2.02 26.71
C ALA A 175 -10.09 -2.99 26.29
N PRO A 176 -8.88 -2.91 26.91
CA PRO A 176 -7.79 -3.86 26.69
C PRO A 176 -8.21 -5.32 26.80
N GLY A 177 -7.55 -6.22 26.04
CA GLY A 177 -7.90 -7.65 25.97
C GLY A 177 -9.11 -7.97 25.10
N ARG A 178 -9.67 -6.98 24.39
CA ARG A 178 -10.70 -7.16 23.38
C ARG A 178 -10.14 -6.95 21.99
N SER A 179 -10.49 -7.85 21.08
CA SER A 179 -10.16 -7.68 19.67
C SER A 179 -10.92 -6.50 19.08
N SER A 180 -10.21 -5.72 18.27
CA SER A 180 -10.66 -4.46 17.72
C SER A 180 -9.96 -4.20 16.39
N CYS A 181 -10.59 -3.45 15.50
CA CYS A 181 -10.00 -2.93 14.29
C CYS A 181 -10.23 -1.42 14.24
N VAL A 182 -9.45 -0.72 13.42
CA VAL A 182 -9.47 0.74 13.38
C VAL A 182 -9.88 1.23 12.00
N LEU A 183 -10.62 2.33 12.01
CA LEU A 183 -10.99 3.07 10.80
C LEU A 183 -10.70 4.55 10.98
N ILE A 184 -10.62 5.27 9.87
CA ILE A 184 -10.74 6.73 9.82
C ILE A 184 -12.23 7.08 9.86
N ASN A 185 -12.64 7.88 10.84
CA ASN A 185 -14.02 8.25 11.08
C ASN A 185 -14.46 9.48 10.25
N LEU A 186 -15.69 9.95 10.49
CA LEU A 186 -16.26 11.10 9.76
C LEU A 186 -15.55 12.43 10.05
N GLN A 187 -14.83 12.51 11.16
CA GLN A 187 -14.02 13.67 11.57
C GLN A 187 -12.55 13.53 11.13
N ARG A 188 -12.23 12.54 10.27
CA ARG A 188 -10.87 12.26 9.79
C ARG A 188 -9.88 11.89 10.89
N LYS A 189 -10.38 11.28 11.97
CA LYS A 189 -9.59 10.76 13.09
C LYS A 189 -9.73 9.25 13.19
N TRP A 190 -8.78 8.61 13.86
CA TRP A 190 -8.80 7.16 14.06
C TRP A 190 -9.81 6.78 15.12
N ASP A 191 -10.50 5.68 14.89
CA ASP A 191 -11.60 5.23 15.73
C ASP A 191 -11.60 3.72 15.75
N ASP A 192 -11.48 3.17 16.96
CA ASP A 192 -11.50 1.74 17.18
C ASP A 192 -12.93 1.24 17.29
N VAL A 193 -13.20 0.10 16.68
CA VAL A 193 -14.52 -0.50 16.66
C VAL A 193 -14.43 -1.95 17.12
N ASP A 194 -15.46 -2.39 17.83
CA ASP A 194 -15.46 -3.72 18.40
C ASP A 194 -15.39 -4.83 17.34
N ASN A 195 -15.06 -6.02 17.82
CA ASN A 195 -14.95 -7.20 16.99
C ASN A 195 -16.18 -7.48 16.11
N ASN A 196 -17.40 -7.29 16.63
CA ASN A 196 -18.61 -7.54 15.84
C ASN A 196 -18.69 -6.56 14.67
N TYR A 197 -18.33 -5.30 14.90
CA TYR A 197 -18.22 -4.31 13.84
C TYR A 197 -17.21 -4.75 12.79
N CYS A 198 -16.00 -5.16 13.18
CA CYS A 198 -14.95 -5.64 12.26
C CYS A 198 -15.40 -6.82 11.38
N PHE A 199 -16.19 -7.74 11.95
CA PHE A 199 -16.65 -8.94 11.24
C PHE A 199 -17.81 -8.68 10.29
N PHE A 200 -18.77 -7.85 10.70
CA PHE A 200 -20.05 -7.72 9.97
C PHE A 200 -20.19 -6.44 9.17
N GLN A 201 -19.49 -5.37 9.55
CA GLN A 201 -19.67 -4.08 8.90
C GLN A 201 -18.72 -3.95 7.72
N ALA A 202 -19.28 -3.71 6.55
CA ALA A 202 -18.49 -3.41 5.37
C ALA A 202 -18.18 -1.91 5.30
N LYS A 203 -16.96 -1.56 4.90
CA LYS A 203 -16.51 -0.18 4.65
C LYS A 203 -15.54 -0.13 3.46
N PRO A 204 -15.37 1.05 2.84
CA PRO A 204 -14.17 1.35 2.06
C PRO A 204 -12.90 1.11 2.88
N PHE A 205 -11.78 0.94 2.20
CA PHE A 205 -10.50 0.67 2.85
C PHE A 205 -9.33 1.17 2.00
N VAL A 206 -8.18 1.35 2.64
CA VAL A 206 -6.95 1.78 1.95
C VAL A 206 -5.89 0.70 2.09
N CYS A 207 -5.34 0.29 0.96
CA CYS A 207 -4.18 -0.58 0.91
C CYS A 207 -2.90 0.23 0.69
N GLU A 208 -1.78 -0.26 1.20
CA GLU A 208 -0.44 0.24 0.94
C GLU A 208 0.42 -0.89 0.37
N SER A 209 1.14 -0.60 -0.72
CA SER A 209 2.15 -1.48 -1.31
C SER A 209 3.48 -0.73 -1.40
N ARG A 210 4.57 -1.41 -1.01
CA ARG A 210 5.94 -0.85 -1.01
C ARG A 210 6.80 -1.48 -2.09
N PHE A 211 7.60 -0.68 -2.78
CA PHE A 211 8.59 -1.14 -3.74
C PHE A 211 9.97 -1.09 -3.09
N ASN A 212 10.80 -2.10 -3.34
CA ASN A 212 12.19 -2.18 -2.88
C ASN A 212 13.14 -1.52 -3.87
#